data_AF-A0A9P0BLJ0-F1
#
_entry.id   AF-A0A9P0BLJ0-F1
#
_cell.length_a   1.000
_cell.length_b   1.000
_cell.length_c   1.000
_cell.angle_alpha   90.00
_cell.angle_beta   90.00
_cell.angle_gamma   90.00
#
_symmetry.space_group_name_H-M   'P 1'
#
loop_
_entity.id
_entity.type
_entity.pdbx_description
1 polymer ?
#
loop_
_entity_poly.entity_id
_entity_poly.type
_entity_poly.pdbx_seq_one_letter_code
_entity_poly.pdbx_strand_id
1 'polypeptide(L)'
;MFIVFLAFLFIYTSYSANIVALLQSTSNQIRTLSDLLNSKLELGVEDVAYNKYYFSPAYAARDPKLKAIYETKIAPKGTPNFMSIEEGVKKMQKKPFAFNMNLGVGYKIIASYFQEHEKCGLQEIDYIQGNHPWLSCRKTTPFVELYKVGLMRIQEHGLSDRENNLIYAKKPVCTSMGGSFGSVNMVDFYPVLLMLLYGMIFALALLAAEIFVHRRKQKNLRAYEVQCE
;
A
#
# COMPACT_ATOMS: atom_id res chain seq x y z
N MET A 1 -9.57 10.60 -43.94
CA MET A 1 -10.31 9.39 -43.50
C MET A 1 -9.35 8.30 -42.99
N PHE A 2 -8.46 7.74 -43.82
CA PHE A 2 -7.50 6.71 -43.38
C PHE A 2 -6.58 7.14 -42.22
N ILE A 3 -5.98 8.33 -42.31
CA ILE A 3 -5.07 8.85 -41.28
C ILE A 3 -5.77 9.02 -39.93
N VAL A 4 -7.03 9.47 -39.94
CA VAL A 4 -7.83 9.65 -38.73
C VAL A 4 -8.14 8.31 -38.08
N PHE A 5 -8.54 7.31 -38.87
CA PHE A 5 -8.78 5.94 -38.39
C PHE A 5 -7.51 5.33 -37.77
N LEU A 6 -6.38 5.48 -38.45
CA LEU A 6 -5.08 5.01 -37.97
C LEU A 6 -4.71 5.66 -36.63
N ALA A 7 -4.90 6.98 -36.51
CA ALA A 7 -4.65 7.72 -35.27
C ALA A 7 -5.53 7.23 -34.11
N PHE A 8 -6.83 7.02 -34.33
CA PHE A 8 -7.72 6.48 -33.30
C PHE A 8 -7.34 5.07 -32.87
N LEU A 9 -6.90 4.20 -33.79
CA LEU A 9 -6.44 2.85 -33.46
C LEU A 9 -5.21 2.90 -32.55
N PHE A 10 -4.21 3.73 -32.88
CA PHE A 10 -3.02 3.89 -32.05
C PHE A 10 -3.33 4.48 -30.67
N ILE A 11 -4.21 5.48 -30.59
CA ILE A 11 -4.64 6.05 -29.30
C ILE A 11 -5.38 5.01 -28.46
N TYR A 12 -6.30 4.25 -29.07
CA TYR A 12 -7.07 3.23 -28.36
C TYR A 12 -6.17 2.11 -27.81
N THR A 13 -5.24 1.62 -28.63
CA THR A 13 -4.32 0.54 -28.23
C THR A 13 -3.35 0.99 -27.14
N SER A 14 -2.76 2.18 -27.28
CA SER A 14 -1.86 2.75 -26.26
C SER A 14 -2.58 3.05 -24.94
N TYR A 15 -3.78 3.64 -24.99
CA TYR A 15 -4.58 3.92 -23.79
C TYR A 15 -5.00 2.64 -23.07
N SER A 16 -5.48 1.64 -23.81
CA SER A 16 -5.92 0.37 -23.23
C SER A 16 -4.77 -0.37 -22.54
N ALA A 17 -3.59 -0.38 -23.15
CA ALA A 17 -2.40 -0.96 -22.54
C ALA A 17 -1.95 -0.20 -21.29
N ASN A 18 -1.95 1.14 -21.34
CA ASN A 18 -1.48 1.97 -20.23
C ASN A 18 -2.41 1.90 -19.01
N ILE A 19 -3.73 1.88 -19.21
CA ILE A 19 -4.67 1.74 -18.10
C ILE A 19 -4.49 0.41 -17.36
N VAL A 20 -4.30 -0.69 -18.10
CA VAL A 20 -4.04 -1.99 -17.48
C VAL A 20 -2.74 -1.95 -16.68
N ALA A 21 -1.68 -1.35 -17.24
CA ALA A 21 -0.41 -1.20 -16.54
C ALA A 21 -0.55 -0.35 -15.26
N LEU A 22 -1.30 0.75 -15.30
CA LEU A 22 -1.53 1.62 -14.14
C LEU A 22 -2.33 0.91 -13.04
N LEU A 23 -3.40 0.20 -13.40
CA LEU A 23 -4.23 -0.53 -12.43
C LEU A 23 -3.50 -1.74 -11.82
N GLN A 24 -2.58 -2.35 -12.56
CA GLN A 24 -1.76 -3.47 -12.06
C GLN A 24 -0.51 -3.00 -11.31
N SER A 25 -0.09 -1.75 -11.50
CA SER A 25 1.08 -1.21 -10.82
C SER A 25 0.83 -1.06 -9.31
N THR A 26 1.80 -1.47 -8.51
CA THR A 26 1.73 -1.36 -7.06
C THR A 26 1.92 0.09 -6.62
N SER A 27 1.05 0.59 -5.74
CA SER A 27 1.15 1.95 -5.21
C SER A 27 2.22 2.07 -4.11
N ASN A 28 3.00 3.16 -4.17
CA ASN A 28 4.03 3.51 -3.18
C ASN A 28 3.59 4.55 -2.13
N GLN A 29 2.28 4.58 -1.83
CA GLN A 29 1.68 5.64 -1.01
C GLN A 29 1.94 5.50 0.50
N ILE A 30 2.11 4.28 1.03
CA ILE A 30 2.25 4.05 2.48
C ILE A 30 3.75 4.01 2.83
N ARG A 31 4.28 5.13 3.31
CA ARG A 31 5.71 5.23 3.66
C ARG A 31 5.97 5.45 5.13
N THR A 32 5.02 6.09 5.80
CA THR A 32 5.18 6.45 7.20
C THR A 32 4.24 5.67 8.08
N LEU A 33 4.58 5.64 9.37
CA LEU A 33 3.75 5.06 10.40
C LEU A 33 2.35 5.71 10.48
N SER A 34 2.26 7.02 10.17
CA SER A 34 0.99 7.76 10.12
C SER A 34 0.11 7.29 8.95
N ASP A 35 0.72 7.01 7.79
CA ASP A 35 0.01 6.49 6.62
C ASP A 35 -0.51 5.08 6.91
N LEU A 36 0.29 4.26 7.60
CA LEU A 36 -0.12 2.92 8.03
C LEU A 36 -1.33 2.96 8.97
N LEU A 37 -1.36 3.91 9.92
CA LEU A 37 -2.50 4.10 10.83
C LEU A 37 -3.80 4.43 10.07
N ASN A 38 -3.72 5.34 9.09
CA ASN A 38 -4.88 5.78 8.29
C ASN A 38 -5.25 4.81 7.15
N SER A 39 -4.39 3.84 6.85
CA SER A 39 -4.63 2.86 5.80
C SER A 39 -5.72 1.86 6.18
N LYS A 40 -6.28 1.16 5.19
CA LYS A 40 -7.18 0.02 5.41
C LYS A 40 -6.45 -1.29 5.74
N LEU A 41 -5.11 -1.27 5.83
CA LEU A 41 -4.33 -2.46 6.15
C LEU A 41 -4.60 -2.90 7.60
N GLU A 42 -4.73 -4.20 7.78
CA GLU A 42 -4.64 -4.85 9.09
C GLU A 42 -3.17 -5.03 9.47
N LEU A 43 -2.85 -4.98 10.78
CA LEU A 43 -1.50 -5.15 11.28
C LEU A 43 -1.39 -6.43 12.12
N GLY A 44 -0.34 -7.22 11.87
CA GLY A 44 0.06 -8.32 12.74
C GLY A 44 1.49 -8.14 13.23
N VAL A 45 1.82 -8.87 14.28
CA VAL A 45 3.14 -8.84 14.89
C VAL A 45 3.63 -10.28 15.09
N GLU A 46 4.91 -10.52 14.82
CA GLU A 46 5.56 -11.80 15.11
C GLU A 46 5.56 -12.08 16.61
N ASP A 47 5.16 -13.30 17.01
CA ASP A 47 5.12 -13.75 18.41
C ASP A 47 6.52 -14.03 18.96
N VAL A 48 7.23 -12.96 19.32
CA VAL A 48 8.56 -12.99 19.94
C VAL A 48 8.60 -12.07 21.16
N ALA A 49 9.44 -12.42 22.14
CA ALA A 49 9.47 -11.76 23.44
C ALA A 49 9.73 -10.24 23.36
N TYR A 50 10.62 -9.80 22.46
CA TYR A 50 10.90 -8.37 22.30
C TYR A 50 9.70 -7.63 21.69
N ASN A 51 8.99 -8.24 20.72
CA ASN A 51 7.78 -7.65 20.15
C ASN A 51 6.68 -7.49 21.17
N LYS A 52 6.51 -8.43 22.11
CA LYS A 52 5.56 -8.27 23.23
C LYS A 52 5.85 -7.05 24.09
N TYR A 53 7.11 -6.66 24.23
CA TYR A 53 7.52 -5.46 24.95
C TYR A 53 7.28 -4.19 24.13
N TYR A 54 7.75 -4.13 22.88
CA TYR A 54 7.62 -2.95 22.01
C TYR A 54 6.17 -2.69 21.58
N PHE A 55 5.36 -3.74 21.46
CA PHE A 55 3.93 -3.65 21.21
C PHE A 55 3.14 -3.89 22.50
N SER A 56 3.62 -3.35 23.63
CA SER A 56 2.88 -3.32 24.89
C SER A 56 2.15 -1.99 25.07
N PRO A 57 1.03 -1.95 25.83
CA PRO A 57 0.36 -0.71 26.18
C PRO A 57 1.31 0.29 26.87
N ALA A 58 2.22 -0.21 27.70
CA ALA A 58 3.19 0.60 28.45
C ALA A 58 4.20 1.30 27.53
N TYR A 59 4.67 0.62 26.47
CA TYR A 59 5.56 1.24 25.49
C TYR A 59 4.81 2.19 24.56
N ALA A 60 3.63 1.77 24.08
CA ALA A 60 2.80 2.54 23.18
C ALA A 60 2.33 3.88 23.80
N ALA A 61 2.17 3.94 25.12
CA ALA A 61 1.81 5.16 25.84
C ALA A 61 2.83 6.32 25.74
N ARG A 62 4.06 6.05 25.27
CA ARG A 62 5.11 7.08 25.11
C ARG A 62 4.86 8.04 23.96
N ASP A 63 4.18 7.58 22.90
CA ASP A 63 3.87 8.37 21.71
C ASP A 63 2.39 8.19 21.36
N PRO A 64 1.60 9.29 21.23
CA PRO A 64 0.20 9.20 20.82
C PRO A 64 -0.01 8.40 19.52
N LYS A 65 0.94 8.42 18.58
CA LYS A 65 0.85 7.64 17.33
C LYS A 65 0.96 6.14 17.58
N LEU A 66 1.91 5.71 18.41
CA LEU A 66 2.11 4.31 18.76
C LEU A 66 0.91 3.77 19.54
N LYS A 67 0.38 4.57 20.47
CA LYS A 67 -0.86 4.28 21.19
C LYS A 67 -2.03 4.05 20.22
N ALA A 68 -2.24 4.98 19.30
CA ALA A 68 -3.31 4.86 18.30
C ALA A 68 -3.17 3.57 17.47
N ILE A 69 -1.96 3.22 17.03
CA ILE A 69 -1.72 1.99 16.26
C ILE A 69 -1.99 0.75 17.10
N TYR A 70 -1.54 0.73 18.35
CA TYR A 70 -1.77 -0.40 19.24
C TYR A 70 -3.27 -0.66 19.45
N GLU A 71 -4.02 0.38 19.79
CA GLU A 71 -5.45 0.30 20.08
C GLU A 71 -6.29 0.01 18.82
N THR A 72 -5.95 0.61 17.67
CA THR A 72 -6.78 0.48 16.46
C THR A 72 -6.41 -0.71 15.57
N LYS A 73 -5.12 -1.07 15.47
CA LYS A 73 -4.64 -2.06 14.49
C LYS A 73 -4.20 -3.38 15.12
N ILE A 74 -3.60 -3.34 16.31
CA ILE A 74 -2.97 -4.53 16.92
C ILE A 74 -3.93 -5.27 17.83
N ALA A 75 -4.66 -4.53 18.68
CA ALA A 75 -5.61 -5.09 19.64
C ALA A 75 -6.98 -4.37 19.61
N PRO A 76 -7.67 -4.28 18.46
CA PRO A 76 -8.95 -3.57 18.33
C PRO A 76 -10.08 -4.14 19.19
N LYS A 77 -9.99 -5.42 19.57
CA LYS A 77 -10.94 -6.10 20.47
C LYS A 77 -10.29 -6.56 21.79
N GLY A 78 -9.14 -6.00 22.14
CA GLY A 78 -8.34 -6.41 23.29
C GLY A 78 -7.53 -7.71 23.09
N THR A 79 -7.80 -8.49 22.04
CA THR A 79 -6.96 -9.63 21.64
C THR A 79 -5.85 -9.16 20.70
N PRO A 80 -4.58 -9.21 21.13
CA PRO A 80 -3.48 -8.75 20.28
C PRO A 80 -3.19 -9.76 19.17
N ASN A 81 -2.98 -9.25 17.95
CA ASN A 81 -2.76 -10.06 16.74
C ASN A 81 -1.31 -10.53 16.60
N PHE A 82 -0.85 -11.34 17.56
CA PHE A 82 0.43 -12.03 17.49
C PHE A 82 0.29 -13.36 16.75
N MET A 83 1.25 -13.67 15.88
CA MET A 83 1.26 -14.93 15.12
C MET A 83 2.68 -15.37 14.77
N SER A 84 2.82 -16.60 14.30
CA SER A 84 4.12 -17.09 13.81
C SER A 84 4.56 -16.34 12.55
N ILE A 85 5.86 -16.29 12.30
CA ILE A 85 6.42 -15.60 11.14
C ILE A 85 5.88 -16.18 9.82
N GLU A 86 5.72 -17.49 9.72
CA GLU A 86 5.22 -18.15 8.51
C GLU A 86 3.74 -17.83 8.24
N GLU A 87 2.91 -17.84 9.28
CA GLU A 87 1.50 -17.48 9.14
C GLU A 87 1.32 -16.01 8.77
N GLY A 88 2.14 -15.13 9.37
CA GLY A 88 2.16 -13.70 9.05
C GLY A 88 2.55 -13.43 7.60
N VAL A 89 3.62 -14.07 7.12
CA VAL A 89 4.07 -13.96 5.71
C VAL A 89 3.00 -14.52 4.75
N LYS A 90 2.40 -15.68 5.05
CA LYS A 90 1.32 -16.25 4.22
C LYS A 90 0.06 -15.37 4.23
N LYS A 91 -0.27 -14.69 5.34
CA LYS A 91 -1.37 -13.72 5.38
C LYS A 91 -1.07 -12.48 4.55
N MET A 92 0.17 -11.99 4.59
CA MET A 92 0.64 -10.86 3.78
C MET A 92 0.48 -11.11 2.28
N GLN A 93 0.64 -12.36 1.84
CA GLN A 93 0.41 -12.75 0.44
C GLN A 93 -1.08 -12.73 0.04
N LYS A 94 -1.97 -13.18 0.93
CA LYS A 94 -3.38 -13.42 0.59
C LYS A 94 -4.29 -12.20 0.72
N LYS A 95 -3.96 -11.28 1.63
CA LYS A 95 -4.83 -10.15 1.97
C LYS A 95 -4.01 -8.88 2.22
N PRO A 96 -4.61 -7.69 2.07
CA PRO A 96 -3.97 -6.41 2.40
C PRO A 96 -3.63 -6.35 3.90
N PHE A 97 -2.40 -6.75 4.24
CA PHE A 97 -1.95 -6.98 5.61
C PHE A 97 -0.51 -6.50 5.78
N ALA A 98 -0.27 -5.69 6.81
CA ALA A 98 1.06 -5.32 7.27
C ALA A 98 1.50 -6.29 8.37
N PHE A 99 2.75 -6.74 8.32
CA PHE A 99 3.29 -7.67 9.31
C PHE A 99 4.63 -7.17 9.85
N ASN A 100 4.73 -7.02 11.17
CA ASN A 100 5.97 -6.72 11.84
C ASN A 100 6.73 -8.02 12.16
N MET A 101 7.94 -8.14 11.61
CA MET A 101 8.84 -9.28 11.82
C MET A 101 10.29 -8.82 11.69
N ASN A 102 11.23 -9.69 12.05
CA ASN A 102 12.64 -9.45 11.74
C ASN A 102 12.86 -9.46 10.22
N LEU A 103 13.36 -8.35 9.65
CA LEU A 103 13.55 -8.18 8.21
C LEU A 103 14.43 -9.28 7.59
N GLY A 104 15.55 -9.63 8.23
CA GLY A 104 16.51 -10.55 7.62
C GLY A 104 16.00 -12.00 7.54
N VAL A 105 15.30 -12.47 8.58
CA VAL A 105 14.63 -13.79 8.57
C VAL A 105 13.37 -13.74 7.70
N GLY A 106 12.59 -12.68 7.84
CA GLY A 106 11.37 -12.44 7.06
C GLY A 106 11.64 -12.47 5.57
N TYR A 107 12.70 -11.81 5.09
CA TYR A 107 13.04 -11.81 3.67
C TYR A 107 13.46 -13.15 3.11
N LYS A 108 14.10 -13.99 3.92
CA LYS A 108 14.42 -15.37 3.52
C LYS A 108 13.13 -16.17 3.27
N ILE A 109 12.13 -16.00 4.13
CA ILE A 109 10.83 -16.68 4.03
C ILE A 109 9.99 -16.09 2.89
N ILE A 110 9.94 -14.77 2.76
CA ILE A 110 9.26 -14.08 1.67
C ILE A 110 9.83 -14.54 0.32
N ALA A 111 11.16 -14.61 0.19
CA ALA A 111 11.81 -15.07 -1.04
C ALA A 111 11.41 -16.50 -1.45
N SER A 112 11.05 -17.37 -0.50
CA SER A 112 10.60 -18.74 -0.79
C SER A 112 9.11 -18.85 -1.10
N TYR A 113 8.25 -17.99 -0.54
CA TYR A 113 6.80 -18.07 -0.72
C TYR A 113 6.23 -17.11 -1.78
N PHE A 114 6.84 -15.95 -1.96
CA PHE A 114 6.29 -14.88 -2.79
C PHE A 114 6.71 -15.06 -4.25
N GLN A 115 5.76 -14.80 -5.14
CA GLN A 115 6.03 -14.72 -6.57
C GLN A 115 6.75 -13.40 -6.92
N GLU A 116 7.35 -13.34 -8.10
CA GLU A 116 8.19 -12.21 -8.50
C GLU A 116 7.43 -10.87 -8.50
N HIS A 117 6.17 -10.89 -8.97
CA HIS A 117 5.32 -9.71 -8.99
C HIS A 117 4.88 -9.25 -7.59
N GLU A 118 4.74 -10.18 -6.63
CA GLU A 118 4.35 -9.87 -5.25
C GLU A 118 5.51 -9.20 -4.50
N LYS A 119 6.75 -9.54 -4.84
CA LYS A 119 7.96 -8.94 -4.25
C LYS A 119 8.07 -7.45 -4.57
N CYS A 120 7.63 -7.02 -5.75
CA CYS A 120 7.68 -5.61 -6.16
C CYS A 120 6.82 -4.69 -5.27
N GLY A 121 5.74 -5.22 -4.67
CA GLY A 121 4.85 -4.46 -3.79
C GLY A 121 5.33 -4.34 -2.34
N LEU A 122 6.46 -4.95 -1.98
CA LEU A 122 6.95 -4.96 -0.60
C LEU A 122 7.42 -3.57 -0.17
N GLN A 123 6.88 -3.09 0.95
CA GLN A 123 7.26 -1.83 1.58
C GLN A 123 7.74 -2.07 3.00
N GLU A 124 8.76 -1.32 3.40
CA GLU A 124 9.33 -1.33 4.73
C GLU A 124 8.93 -0.05 5.44
N ILE A 125 8.49 -0.18 6.69
CA ILE A 125 8.15 0.95 7.56
C ILE A 125 8.77 0.66 8.92
N ASP A 126 9.61 1.56 9.40
CA ASP A 126 10.23 1.43 10.71
C ASP A 126 9.22 1.74 11.82
N TYR A 127 8.95 0.73 12.66
CA TYR A 127 8.16 0.90 13.88
C TYR A 127 9.05 1.16 15.10
N ILE A 128 10.14 0.39 15.24
CA ILE A 128 11.09 0.51 16.35
C ILE A 128 12.29 1.33 15.87
N GLN A 129 12.40 2.56 16.35
CA GLN A 129 13.52 3.42 16.01
C GLN A 129 14.78 3.01 16.79
N GLY A 130 15.92 2.94 16.12
CA GLY A 130 17.23 2.73 16.75
C GLY A 130 17.47 1.31 17.29
N ASN A 131 16.98 0.28 16.59
CA ASN A 131 17.19 -1.12 16.98
C ASN A 131 18.63 -1.61 16.65
N HIS A 132 19.61 -1.11 17.40
CA HIS A 132 20.97 -1.65 17.36
C HIS A 132 21.13 -2.69 18.46
N PRO A 133 21.34 -3.98 18.12
CA PRO A 133 21.59 -4.99 19.13
C PRO A 133 22.96 -4.74 19.77
N TRP A 134 22.99 -4.72 21.10
CA TRP A 134 24.23 -4.60 21.87
C TRP A 134 24.58 -5.93 22.51
N LEU A 135 25.87 -6.24 22.55
CA LEU A 135 26.36 -7.37 23.33
C LEU A 135 26.30 -7.02 24.82
N SER A 136 25.71 -7.92 25.60
CA SER A 136 25.60 -7.76 27.05
C SER A 136 26.71 -8.54 27.75
N CYS A 137 27.26 -7.96 28.81
CA CYS A 137 28.29 -8.57 29.65
C CYS A 137 27.94 -8.36 31.12
N ARG A 138 28.40 -9.24 32.01
CA ARG A 138 28.20 -9.10 33.46
C ARG A 138 28.91 -7.84 33.94
N LYS A 139 28.23 -7.02 34.77
CA LYS A 139 28.77 -5.73 35.26
C LYS A 139 30.17 -5.80 35.90
N THR A 140 30.52 -6.93 36.52
CA THR A 140 31.79 -7.13 37.24
C THR A 140 32.82 -7.94 36.46
N THR A 141 32.65 -8.12 35.14
CA THR A 141 33.62 -8.89 34.34
C THR A 141 34.90 -8.07 34.13
N PRO A 142 36.10 -8.66 34.30
CA PRO A 142 37.35 -7.96 34.00
C PRO A 142 37.57 -7.76 32.49
N PHE A 143 36.78 -8.42 31.64
CA PHE A 143 36.94 -8.40 30.19
C PHE A 143 36.16 -7.30 29.46
N VAL A 144 35.49 -6.38 30.17
CA VAL A 144 34.63 -5.35 29.53
C VAL A 144 35.42 -4.52 28.51
N GLU A 145 36.62 -4.07 28.88
CA GLU A 145 37.45 -3.24 28.01
C GLU A 145 37.90 -4.01 26.76
N LEU A 146 38.31 -5.27 26.95
CA LEU A 146 38.70 -6.15 25.85
C LEU A 146 37.55 -6.34 24.85
N TYR A 147 36.34 -6.64 25.33
CA TYR A 147 35.16 -6.77 24.46
C TYR A 147 34.83 -5.45 23.77
N LYS A 148 34.87 -4.32 24.50
CA LYS A 148 34.55 -3.01 23.93
C LYS A 148 35.50 -2.64 22.79
N VAL A 149 36.81 -2.71 23.03
CA VAL A 149 37.84 -2.40 22.01
C VAL A 149 37.76 -3.40 20.85
N GLY A 150 37.60 -4.69 21.14
CA GLY A 150 37.48 -5.72 20.11
C GLY A 150 36.28 -5.51 19.19
N LEU A 151 35.11 -5.22 19.76
CA LEU A 151 33.88 -4.99 18.99
C LEU A 151 33.91 -3.70 18.18
N MET A 152 34.45 -2.61 18.74
CA MET A 152 34.65 -1.37 18.00
C MET A 152 35.57 -1.62 16.80
N ARG A 153 36.67 -2.36 16.99
CA ARG A 153 37.57 -2.72 15.89
C ARG A 153 36.87 -3.56 14.82
N ILE A 154 36.06 -4.56 15.19
CA ILE A 154 35.28 -5.38 14.25
C ILE A 154 34.33 -4.50 13.42
N GLN A 155 33.69 -3.51 14.06
CA GLN A 155 32.79 -2.57 13.40
C GLN A 155 33.56 -1.60 12.48
N GLU A 156 34.68 -1.04 12.93
CA GLU A 156 35.54 -0.15 12.12
C GLU A 156 36.09 -0.84 10.87
N HIS A 157 36.39 -2.13 10.95
CA HIS A 157 36.86 -2.92 9.81
C HIS A 157 35.72 -3.42 8.91
N GLY A 158 34.45 -3.16 9.27
CA GLY A 158 33.28 -3.60 8.51
C GLY A 158 33.05 -5.11 8.54
N LEU A 159 33.68 -5.86 9.45
CA LEU A 159 33.51 -7.30 9.57
C LEU A 159 32.06 -7.65 9.95
N SER A 160 31.46 -6.87 10.86
CA SER A 160 30.05 -7.00 11.22
C SER A 160 29.13 -6.86 10.01
N ASP A 161 29.38 -5.86 9.16
CA ASP A 161 28.56 -5.62 7.96
C ASP A 161 28.69 -6.75 6.95
N ARG A 162 29.91 -7.27 6.76
CA ARG A 162 30.14 -8.43 5.90
C ARG A 162 29.35 -9.65 6.37
N GLU A 163 29.46 -10.01 7.65
CA GLU A 163 28.75 -11.17 8.20
C GLU A 163 27.24 -10.96 8.18
N ASN A 164 26.77 -9.75 8.45
CA ASN A 164 25.35 -9.39 8.35
C ASN A 164 24.82 -9.61 6.92
N ASN A 165 25.59 -9.21 5.91
CA ASN A 165 25.24 -9.43 4.49
C ASN A 165 25.28 -10.91 4.06
N LEU A 166 26.06 -11.76 4.74
CA LEU A 166 26.15 -13.19 4.44
C LEU A 166 25.02 -13.99 5.11
N ILE A 167 24.67 -13.62 6.35
CA ILE A 167 23.69 -14.36 7.16
C ILE A 167 22.26 -13.92 6.86
N TYR A 168 22.01 -12.60 6.77
CA TYR A 168 20.66 -12.08 6.61
C TYR A 168 20.32 -11.83 5.15
N ALA A 169 19.11 -12.23 4.78
CA ALA A 169 18.58 -11.93 3.46
C ALA A 169 18.27 -10.44 3.35
N LYS A 170 18.71 -9.84 2.23
CA LYS A 170 18.30 -8.49 1.86
C LYS A 170 16.89 -8.52 1.29
N LYS A 171 16.27 -7.33 1.21
CA LYS A 171 15.02 -7.15 0.48
C LYS A 171 15.15 -7.78 -0.93
N PRO A 172 14.24 -8.70 -1.31
CA PRO A 172 14.32 -9.33 -2.61
C PRO A 172 14.09 -8.28 -3.70
N VAL A 173 15.02 -8.22 -4.66
CA VAL A 173 14.90 -7.36 -5.83
C VAL A 173 13.91 -8.01 -6.79
N CYS A 174 12.98 -7.24 -7.33
CA CYS A 174 12.08 -7.76 -8.34
C CYS A 174 12.62 -7.46 -9.75
N THR A 175 12.71 -8.50 -10.56
CA THR A 175 13.31 -8.49 -11.91
C THR A 175 12.31 -8.08 -12.99
N SER A 176 11.02 -8.35 -12.80
CA SER A 176 9.94 -7.98 -13.72
C SER A 176 8.70 -7.50 -12.94
N MET A 177 8.22 -6.31 -13.29
CA MET A 177 6.93 -5.78 -12.84
C MET A 177 5.74 -6.39 -13.60
N GLY A 178 6.00 -7.11 -14.71
CA GLY A 178 4.97 -7.70 -15.56
C GLY A 178 4.65 -9.13 -15.15
N GLY A 179 3.38 -9.41 -14.87
CA GLY A 179 2.91 -10.79 -14.67
C GLY A 179 1.72 -11.00 -13.74
N SER A 180 1.21 -9.96 -13.05
CA SER A 180 0.04 -10.11 -12.18
C SER A 180 -1.24 -9.64 -12.87
N PHE A 181 -2.09 -10.58 -13.27
CA PHE A 181 -3.45 -10.30 -13.71
C PHE A 181 -4.37 -10.28 -12.49
N GLY A 182 -4.44 -9.13 -11.82
CA GLY A 182 -5.38 -8.89 -10.73
C GLY A 182 -6.79 -8.58 -11.24
N SER A 183 -7.81 -9.06 -10.53
CA SER A 183 -9.18 -8.57 -10.72
C SER A 183 -9.28 -7.12 -10.24
N VAL A 184 -9.71 -6.21 -11.13
CA VAL A 184 -9.89 -4.80 -10.79
C VAL A 184 -11.09 -4.63 -9.84
N ASN A 185 -10.93 -3.84 -8.78
CA ASN A 185 -12.01 -3.59 -7.85
C ASN A 185 -13.04 -2.62 -8.45
N MET A 186 -14.32 -2.81 -8.12
CA MET A 186 -15.37 -1.85 -8.54
C MET A 186 -15.13 -0.43 -8.04
N VAL A 187 -14.39 -0.28 -6.93
CA VAL A 187 -14.01 1.03 -6.37
C VAL A 187 -13.16 1.82 -7.36
N ASP A 188 -12.31 1.15 -8.15
CA ASP A 188 -11.43 1.80 -9.12
C ASP A 188 -12.21 2.29 -10.36
N PHE A 189 -13.31 1.61 -10.70
CA PHE A 189 -14.20 1.97 -11.82
C PHE A 189 -15.34 2.91 -11.43
N TYR A 190 -15.56 3.12 -10.13
CA TYR A 190 -16.60 3.99 -9.59
C TYR A 190 -16.67 5.40 -10.21
N PRO A 191 -15.55 6.16 -10.35
CA PRO A 191 -15.62 7.51 -10.93
C PRO A 191 -16.07 7.51 -12.40
N VAL A 192 -15.77 6.45 -13.16
CA VAL A 192 -16.18 6.32 -14.57
C VAL A 192 -17.69 6.11 -14.68
N LEU A 193 -18.26 5.25 -13.81
CA LEU A 193 -19.71 5.07 -13.71
C LEU A 193 -20.43 6.37 -13.34
N LEU A 194 -19.83 7.15 -12.44
CA LEU A 194 -20.37 8.42 -11.99
C LEU A 194 -20.37 9.45 -13.14
N MET A 195 -19.28 9.52 -13.92
CA MET A 195 -19.20 10.36 -15.11
C MET A 195 -20.24 9.98 -16.17
N LEU A 196 -20.44 8.68 -16.42
CA LEU A 196 -21.47 8.18 -17.33
C LEU A 196 -22.87 8.61 -16.88
N LEU A 197 -23.16 8.46 -15.59
CA LEU A 197 -24.45 8.83 -15.01
C LEU A 197 -24.72 10.33 -15.15
N TYR A 198 -23.75 11.19 -14.85
CA TYR A 198 -23.88 12.62 -15.07
C TYR A 198 -24.05 12.99 -16.55
N GLY A 199 -23.35 12.31 -17.46
CA GLY A 199 -23.52 12.50 -18.90
C GLY A 199 -24.94 12.17 -19.37
N MET A 200 -25.52 11.06 -18.87
CA MET A 200 -26.90 10.67 -19.19
C MET A 200 -27.93 11.68 -18.66
N ILE A 201 -27.77 12.14 -17.41
CA ILE A 201 -28.64 13.17 -16.83
C ILE A 201 -28.56 14.48 -17.63
N PHE A 202 -27.35 14.90 -18.00
CA PHE A 202 -27.13 16.11 -18.77
C PHE A 202 -27.76 16.04 -20.17
N ALA A 203 -27.63 14.90 -20.86
CA ALA A 203 -28.26 14.68 -22.16
C ALA A 203 -29.81 14.74 -22.06
N LEU A 204 -30.40 14.12 -21.03
CA LEU A 204 -31.84 14.19 -20.79
C LEU A 204 -32.30 15.62 -20.46
N ALA A 205 -31.51 16.37 -19.69
CA ALA A 205 -31.80 17.77 -19.37
C ALA A 205 -31.78 18.66 -20.62
N LEU A 206 -30.79 18.48 -21.50
CA LEU A 206 -30.73 19.18 -22.80
C LEU A 206 -31.92 18.84 -23.69
N LEU A 207 -32.28 17.56 -23.79
CA LEU A 207 -33.44 17.12 -24.55
C LEU A 207 -34.74 17.72 -23.99
N ALA A 208 -34.90 17.76 -22.67
CA ALA A 208 -36.05 18.40 -22.04
C ALA A 208 -36.10 19.91 -22.32
N ALA A 209 -34.94 20.58 -22.29
CA ALA A 209 -34.84 22.00 -22.63
C ALA A 209 -35.18 22.26 -24.10
N GLU A 210 -34.72 21.41 -25.03
CA GLU A 210 -35.04 21.52 -26.45
C GLU A 210 -36.54 21.36 -26.70
N ILE A 211 -37.17 20.34 -26.10
CA ILE A 211 -38.62 20.14 -26.19
C ILE A 211 -39.38 21.35 -25.63
N PHE A 212 -38.92 21.91 -24.52
CA PHE A 212 -39.55 23.08 -23.90
C PHE A 212 -39.48 24.32 -24.79
N VAL A 213 -38.30 24.59 -25.38
CA VAL A 213 -38.11 25.69 -26.33
C VAL A 213 -38.94 25.48 -27.59
N HIS A 214 -38.97 24.26 -28.12
CA HIS A 214 -39.78 23.93 -29.30
C HIS A 214 -41.27 24.15 -29.06
N ARG A 215 -41.78 23.69 -27.90
CA ARG A 215 -43.19 23.92 -27.50
C ARG A 215 -43.52 25.41 -27.31
N ARG A 216 -42.58 26.21 -26.75
CA ARG A 216 -42.76 27.67 -26.62
C ARG A 216 -42.80 28.36 -27.98
N LYS A 217 -41.90 28.01 -28.91
CA LYS A 217 -41.92 28.55 -30.27
C LYS A 217 -43.23 28.21 -30.99
N GLN A 218 -43.71 26.96 -30.90
CA GLN A 218 -45.00 26.58 -31.51
C GLN A 218 -46.19 27.35 -30.92
N LYS A 219 -46.23 27.58 -29.60
CA LYS A 219 -47.30 28.39 -28.98
C LYS A 219 -47.27 29.85 -29.45
N ASN A 220 -46.08 30.45 -29.57
CA ASN A 220 -45.94 31.82 -30.06
C ASN A 220 -46.29 31.97 -31.54
N LEU A 221 -46.00 30.96 -32.37
CA LEU A 221 -46.41 30.93 -33.79
C LEU A 221 -47.94 30.84 -33.94
N ARG A 222 -48.61 29.97 -33.17
CA ARG A 222 -50.08 29.88 -33.17
C ARG A 222 -50.76 31.14 -32.63
N ALA A 223 -50.14 31.84 -31.68
CA ALA A 223 -50.65 33.12 -31.20
C ALA A 223 -50.51 34.24 -32.27
N TYR A 224 -49.50 34.16 -33.13
CA TYR A 224 -49.33 35.09 -34.25
C TYR A 224 -50.34 34.85 -35.39
N GLU A 225 -50.72 33.59 -35.67
CA GLU A 225 -51.76 33.28 -36.67
C GLU A 225 -53.15 33.77 -36.25
N VAL A 226 -53.51 33.68 -34.95
CA VAL A 226 -54.82 34.14 -34.44
C VAL A 226 -54.94 35.66 -34.40
N GLN A 227 -53.84 36.40 -34.50
CA GLN A 227 -53.83 37.86 -34.45
C GLN A 227 -53.82 38.52 -35.85
N CYS A 228 -53.80 37.70 -36.91
CA CYS A 228 -53.89 38.14 -38.31
C CYS A 228 -55.22 37.80 -39.00
N GLU A 229 -56.19 37.21 -38.28
CA GLU A 229 -57.62 37.19 -38.63
C GLU A 229 -58.38 38.28 -37.86
#